data_AF-A0A855FZB3-F1
#
_entry.id   AF-A0A855FZB3-F1
#
_cell.length_a   1.000
_cell.length_b   1.000
_cell.length_c   1.000
_cell.angle_alpha   90.00
_cell.angle_beta   90.00
_cell.angle_gamma   90.00
#
_symmetry.space_group_name_H-M   'P 1'
#
loop_
_entity.id
_entity.type
_entity.pdbx_description
1 polymer ?
#
loop_
_entity_poly.entity_id
_entity_poly.type
_entity_poly.pdbx_seq_one_letter_code
_entity_poly.pdbx_strand_id
1 'polypeptide(L)'
;MPFILYTDAQMTMEAVSPYQLNFNGAGKNDFQLFFGSPHPNETLKPKTDQQIMLVPASRLKKWEPNRVYSFGNIVEPVVSNGYMYQCLDNAQTGNNEPAWGRERGSKCSSGSTIFINLGEKFQPVNVQLSLTQAGLETAGAGGALELGTQLQGGRAIPIFIRVTNPSNSVRSDRSDPCISIMLNATITETTA
;
A
#
# COMPACT_ATOMS: atom_id res chain seq x y z
N MET A 1 19.73 11.32 0.96
CA MET A 1 18.36 11.01 1.42
C MET A 1 17.90 9.72 0.75
N PRO A 2 16.94 8.96 1.31
CA PRO A 2 16.51 7.72 0.66
C PRO A 2 15.89 8.01 -0.71
N PHE A 3 16.04 7.07 -1.65
CA PHE A 3 15.27 7.08 -2.88
C PHE A 3 13.79 6.90 -2.52
N ILE A 4 12.95 7.86 -2.90
CA ILE A 4 11.52 7.91 -2.54
C ILE A 4 10.68 8.40 -3.73
N LEU A 5 9.37 8.47 -3.51
CA LEU A 5 8.42 9.02 -4.48
C LEU A 5 8.20 10.52 -4.23
N TYR A 6 8.13 11.29 -5.31
CA TYR A 6 7.88 12.72 -5.36
C TYR A 6 6.66 13.02 -6.22
N THR A 7 6.01 14.16 -5.97
CA THR A 7 4.89 14.65 -6.79
C THR A 7 5.34 15.46 -8.00
N ASP A 8 6.61 15.88 -8.04
CA ASP A 8 7.19 16.67 -9.13
C ASP A 8 8.50 16.05 -9.66
N ALA A 9 8.79 16.31 -10.93
CA ALA A 9 9.98 15.79 -11.60
C ALA A 9 11.30 16.41 -11.09
N GLN A 10 11.24 17.54 -10.39
CA GLN A 10 12.42 18.18 -9.79
C GLN A 10 12.78 17.56 -8.43
N MET A 11 11.95 16.62 -7.93
CA MET A 11 12.13 15.96 -6.64
C MET A 11 12.19 16.96 -5.47
N THR A 12 11.31 17.96 -5.49
CA THR A 12 11.25 19.03 -4.49
C THR A 12 10.11 18.84 -3.48
N MET A 13 9.05 18.13 -3.85
CA MET A 13 7.92 17.75 -2.99
C MET A 13 7.78 16.25 -2.90
N GLU A 14 8.02 15.70 -1.71
CA GLU A 14 7.82 14.28 -1.42
C GLU A 14 6.33 13.90 -1.55
N ALA A 15 6.06 12.71 -2.10
CA ALA A 15 4.75 12.10 -2.05
C ALA A 15 4.51 11.59 -0.62
N VAL A 16 3.94 12.45 0.22
CA VAL A 16 3.73 12.17 1.65
C VAL A 16 2.90 10.90 1.83
N SER A 17 3.40 9.98 2.65
CA SER A 17 2.69 8.77 3.05
C SER A 17 1.77 9.07 4.25
N PRO A 18 0.46 8.75 4.18
CA PRO A 18 -0.23 8.10 3.07
C PRO A 18 -0.64 9.06 1.94
N TYR A 19 -0.48 8.61 0.70
CA TYR A 19 -0.99 9.31 -0.48
C TYR A 19 -2.48 8.99 -0.66
N GLN A 20 -3.36 9.98 -0.49
CA GLN A 20 -4.80 9.78 -0.42
C GLN A 20 -5.44 9.69 -1.81
N LEU A 21 -6.26 8.66 -2.03
CA LEU A 21 -7.12 8.53 -3.20
C LEU A 21 -8.58 8.44 -2.76
N ASN A 22 -9.44 9.22 -3.43
CA ASN A 22 -10.88 9.20 -3.19
C ASN A 22 -11.58 8.63 -4.43
N PHE A 23 -12.48 7.67 -4.21
CA PHE A 23 -13.33 7.09 -5.24
C PHE A 23 -14.80 7.37 -4.92
N ASN A 24 -15.56 7.77 -5.93
CA ASN A 24 -17.02 7.89 -5.82
C ASN A 24 -17.67 6.70 -6.56
N GLY A 25 -17.64 5.52 -5.93
CA GLY A 25 -18.02 4.25 -6.54
C GLY A 25 -16.86 3.51 -7.20
N ALA A 26 -17.18 2.52 -8.04
CA ALA A 26 -16.19 1.76 -8.79
C ALA A 26 -15.57 2.60 -9.92
N GLY A 27 -14.29 2.37 -10.23
CA GLY A 27 -13.59 3.12 -11.26
C GLY A 27 -12.08 2.99 -11.22
N LYS A 28 -11.40 3.71 -12.11
CA LYS A 28 -9.94 3.78 -12.19
C LYS A 28 -9.48 5.20 -11.88
N ASN A 29 -8.36 5.32 -11.19
CA ASN A 29 -7.66 6.58 -11.01
C ASN A 29 -6.20 6.38 -11.47
N ASP A 30 -5.83 7.13 -12.51
CA ASP A 30 -4.49 7.13 -13.08
C ASP A 30 -3.78 8.41 -12.68
N PHE A 31 -2.57 8.29 -12.17
CA PHE A 31 -1.74 9.42 -11.78
C PHE A 31 -0.26 9.08 -11.95
N GLN A 32 0.57 10.11 -11.86
CA GLN A 32 2.01 10.01 -12.03
C GLN A 32 2.71 10.48 -10.76
N LEU A 33 3.71 9.71 -10.32
CA LEU A 33 4.69 10.10 -9.32
C LEU A 33 6.10 9.97 -9.92
N PHE A 34 7.10 10.47 -9.21
CA PHE A 34 8.48 10.44 -9.65
C PHE A 34 9.34 9.72 -8.60
N PHE A 35 9.97 8.62 -8.98
CA PHE A 35 10.88 7.89 -8.10
C PHE A 35 12.33 8.34 -8.32
N GLY A 36 13.06 8.62 -7.25
CA GLY A 36 14.47 9.03 -7.36
C GLY A 36 15.04 9.56 -6.06
N SER A 37 16.22 10.17 -6.16
CA SER A 37 16.83 10.99 -5.11
C SER A 37 17.31 12.30 -5.75
N PRO A 38 17.17 13.46 -5.09
CA PRO A 38 17.68 14.74 -5.60
C PRO A 38 19.22 14.84 -5.56
N HIS A 39 19.91 13.88 -4.93
CA HIS A 39 21.35 13.93 -4.72
C HIS A 39 22.11 13.20 -5.84
N PRO A 40 22.86 13.89 -6.72
CA PRO A 40 23.53 13.26 -7.86
C PRO A 40 24.65 12.30 -7.49
N ASN A 41 25.16 12.34 -6.25
CA ASN A 41 26.21 11.47 -5.75
C ASN A 41 25.68 10.18 -5.09
N GLU A 42 24.37 9.97 -5.05
CA GLU A 42 23.77 8.75 -4.54
C GLU A 42 23.50 7.75 -5.66
N THR A 43 23.71 6.47 -5.37
CA THR A 43 23.41 5.36 -6.28
C THR A 43 22.58 4.31 -5.54
N LEU A 44 21.46 3.89 -6.11
CA LEU A 44 20.65 2.79 -5.61
C LEU A 44 20.98 1.50 -6.36
N LYS A 45 21.14 0.40 -5.63
CA LYS A 45 21.36 -0.95 -6.17
C LYS A 45 20.49 -1.98 -5.44
N PRO A 46 20.11 -3.08 -6.09
CA PRO A 46 19.44 -4.18 -5.39
C PRO A 46 20.44 -4.86 -4.45
N LYS A 47 19.96 -5.25 -3.26
CA LYS A 47 20.78 -5.93 -2.25
C LYS A 47 20.95 -7.42 -2.54
N THR A 48 19.84 -8.06 -2.91
CA THR A 48 19.76 -9.51 -3.15
C THR A 48 19.11 -9.85 -4.48
N ASP A 49 18.21 -9.01 -4.97
CA ASP A 49 17.52 -9.23 -6.24
C ASP A 49 18.39 -8.85 -7.45
N GLN A 50 17.98 -9.30 -8.64
CA GLN A 50 18.66 -8.92 -9.89
C GLN A 50 18.35 -7.47 -10.29
N GLN A 51 17.20 -6.95 -9.89
CA GLN A 51 16.73 -5.63 -10.26
C GLN A 51 16.13 -4.88 -9.08
N ILE A 52 16.11 -3.56 -9.18
CA ILE A 52 15.36 -2.67 -8.32
C ILE A 52 13.90 -2.75 -8.74
N MET A 53 13.00 -2.99 -7.78
CA MET A 53 11.58 -3.19 -8.03
C MET A 53 10.72 -2.35 -7.11
N LEU A 54 9.69 -1.73 -7.69
CA LEU A 54 8.55 -1.20 -6.94
C LEU A 54 7.42 -2.23 -6.93
N VAL A 55 6.95 -2.61 -5.75
CA VAL A 55 6.03 -3.73 -5.56
C VAL A 55 4.77 -3.27 -4.83
N PRO A 56 3.59 -3.35 -5.46
CA PRO A 56 2.32 -3.21 -4.74
C PRO A 56 2.19 -4.29 -3.67
N ALA A 57 1.85 -3.92 -2.45
CA ALA A 57 1.76 -4.83 -1.32
C ALA A 57 0.66 -4.46 -0.36
N SER A 58 0.11 -5.46 0.33
CA SER A 58 -0.84 -5.22 1.41
C SER A 58 -0.11 -4.81 2.68
N ARG A 59 -0.59 -3.74 3.33
CA ARG A 59 -0.10 -3.26 4.63
C ARG A 59 -1.01 -3.62 5.78
N LEU A 60 -2.21 -4.09 5.48
CA LEU A 60 -3.22 -4.39 6.48
C LEU A 60 -2.69 -5.44 7.46
N LYS A 61 -2.81 -5.14 8.76
CA LYS A 61 -2.31 -6.04 9.79
C LYS A 61 -3.29 -7.20 9.97
N LYS A 62 -2.74 -8.39 10.17
CA LYS A 62 -3.55 -9.53 10.56
C LYS A 62 -4.01 -9.37 12.01
N TRP A 63 -5.16 -9.94 12.31
CA TRP A 63 -5.61 -10.16 13.68
C TRP A 63 -4.60 -11.03 14.42
N GLU A 64 -4.36 -10.72 15.70
CA GLU A 64 -3.49 -11.48 16.59
C GLU A 64 -4.23 -11.83 17.89
N PRO A 65 -4.03 -13.05 18.43
CA PRO A 65 -4.64 -13.46 19.70
C PRO A 65 -4.03 -12.70 20.88
N ASN A 66 -4.82 -12.47 21.92
CA ASN A 66 -4.41 -11.81 23.16
C ASN A 66 -3.72 -10.44 22.95
N ARG A 67 -4.05 -9.74 21.88
CA ARG A 67 -3.47 -8.44 21.54
C ARG A 67 -4.39 -7.32 21.97
N VAL A 68 -3.82 -6.29 22.58
CA VAL A 68 -4.51 -5.02 22.84
C VAL A 68 -4.57 -4.25 21.53
N TYR A 69 -5.78 -3.98 21.06
CA TYR A 69 -6.05 -3.07 19.96
C TYR A 69 -6.58 -1.74 20.49
N SER A 70 -6.23 -0.67 19.81
CA SER A 70 -6.79 0.65 20.07
C SER A 70 -7.97 0.92 19.14
N PHE A 71 -8.87 1.78 19.59
CA PHE A 71 -9.97 2.31 18.79
C PHE A 71 -9.45 2.79 17.44
N GLY A 72 -10.10 2.35 16.37
CA GLY A 72 -9.76 2.76 15.00
C GLY A 72 -8.71 1.91 14.29
N ASN A 73 -7.99 1.02 14.98
CA ASN A 73 -7.10 0.05 14.32
C ASN A 73 -7.90 -0.81 13.32
N ILE A 74 -7.35 -1.02 12.12
CA ILE A 74 -7.98 -1.84 11.10
C ILE A 74 -7.16 -3.12 10.92
N VAL A 75 -7.84 -4.26 10.92
CA VAL A 75 -7.22 -5.58 10.74
C VAL A 75 -7.94 -6.39 9.67
N GLU A 76 -7.29 -7.49 9.28
CA GLU A 76 -7.92 -8.59 8.57
C GLU A 76 -7.76 -9.92 9.30
N PRO A 77 -8.54 -10.96 8.96
CA PRO A 77 -8.36 -12.28 9.52
C PRO A 77 -6.99 -12.89 9.23
N VAL A 78 -6.57 -13.88 10.03
CA VAL A 78 -5.28 -14.59 9.85
C VAL A 78 -5.20 -15.21 8.46
N VAL A 79 -6.29 -15.88 8.05
CA VAL A 79 -6.56 -16.30 6.67
C VAL A 79 -7.45 -15.26 6.02
N SER A 80 -6.87 -14.42 5.17
CA SER A 80 -7.57 -13.29 4.55
C SER A 80 -8.89 -13.73 3.91
N ASN A 81 -9.96 -13.03 4.26
CA ASN A 81 -11.27 -13.21 3.63
C ASN A 81 -11.61 -12.08 2.64
N GLY A 82 -10.68 -11.14 2.41
CA GLY A 82 -10.85 -10.00 1.51
C GLY A 82 -11.50 -8.74 2.14
N TYR A 83 -11.81 -8.74 3.44
CA TYR A 83 -12.48 -7.63 4.12
C TYR A 83 -11.60 -6.98 5.20
N MET A 84 -11.97 -5.75 5.56
CA MET A 84 -11.34 -4.94 6.60
C MET A 84 -12.24 -4.83 7.82
N TYR A 85 -11.64 -4.87 9.00
CA TYR A 85 -12.37 -4.83 10.27
C TYR A 85 -11.75 -3.80 11.22
N GLN A 86 -12.54 -2.85 11.68
CA GLN A 86 -12.08 -1.80 12.58
C GLN A 86 -12.43 -2.10 14.03
N CYS A 87 -11.46 -1.95 14.92
CA CYS A 87 -11.63 -2.02 16.36
C CYS A 87 -12.46 -0.83 16.87
N LEU A 88 -13.52 -1.11 17.64
CA LEU A 88 -14.45 -0.12 18.19
C LEU A 88 -14.20 0.22 19.66
N ASP A 89 -13.19 -0.36 20.29
CA ASP A 89 -12.83 -0.14 21.69
C ASP A 89 -11.31 -0.18 21.89
N ASN A 90 -10.88 0.08 23.13
CA ASN A 90 -9.50 -0.09 23.58
C ASN A 90 -9.44 -1.32 24.48
N ALA A 91 -9.44 -2.51 23.89
CA ALA A 91 -9.53 -3.77 24.63
C ALA A 91 -8.59 -4.84 24.07
N GLN A 92 -8.46 -5.94 24.82
CA GLN A 92 -7.67 -7.09 24.45
C GLN A 92 -8.54 -8.14 23.74
N THR A 93 -8.02 -8.70 22.64
CA THR A 93 -8.63 -9.81 21.93
C THR A 93 -8.55 -11.11 22.72
N GLY A 94 -9.42 -12.07 22.40
CA GLY A 94 -9.38 -13.41 22.98
C GLY A 94 -8.32 -14.29 22.33
N ASN A 95 -8.32 -15.57 22.71
CA ASN A 95 -7.44 -16.59 22.15
C ASN A 95 -7.80 -17.00 20.71
N ASN A 96 -9.04 -16.79 20.28
CA ASN A 96 -9.56 -17.22 18.99
C ASN A 96 -10.02 -16.03 18.14
N GLU A 97 -9.91 -16.20 16.82
CA GLU A 97 -10.51 -15.28 15.87
C GLU A 97 -12.04 -15.19 16.08
N PRO A 98 -12.63 -14.00 15.92
CA PRO A 98 -14.08 -13.87 15.91
C PRO A 98 -14.67 -14.52 14.64
N ALA A 99 -15.97 -14.81 14.65
CA ALA A 99 -16.68 -15.17 13.44
C ALA A 99 -16.82 -13.94 12.53
N TRP A 100 -15.88 -13.79 11.59
CA TRP A 100 -15.78 -12.63 10.70
C TRP A 100 -16.95 -12.53 9.72
N GLY A 101 -17.95 -11.70 10.04
CA GLY A 101 -19.05 -11.36 9.12
C GLY A 101 -18.52 -10.64 7.87
N ARG A 102 -19.07 -10.95 6.70
CA ARG A 102 -18.69 -10.32 5.41
C ARG A 102 -19.65 -9.21 4.98
N GLU A 103 -20.77 -9.07 5.68
CA GLU A 103 -21.68 -7.96 5.48
C GLU A 103 -21.09 -6.70 6.08
N ARG A 104 -21.05 -5.62 5.30
CA ARG A 104 -20.56 -4.33 5.77
C ARG A 104 -21.38 -3.86 6.97
N GLY A 105 -20.70 -3.33 7.98
CA GLY A 105 -21.32 -2.83 9.20
C GLY A 105 -21.68 -3.93 10.20
N SER A 106 -21.57 -5.21 9.84
CA SER A 106 -21.68 -6.30 10.79
C SER A 106 -20.62 -6.20 11.87
N LYS A 107 -20.98 -6.58 13.10
CA LYS A 107 -20.10 -6.57 14.26
C LYS A 107 -19.79 -7.98 14.72
N CYS A 108 -18.59 -8.18 15.24
CA CYS A 108 -18.17 -9.44 15.87
C CYS A 108 -17.26 -9.12 17.06
N SER A 109 -17.12 -10.07 17.99
CA SER A 109 -16.28 -9.91 19.17
C SER A 109 -15.24 -11.01 19.29
N SER A 110 -14.05 -10.62 19.73
CA SER A 110 -12.99 -11.54 20.16
C SER A 110 -12.52 -11.10 21.53
N GLY A 111 -12.77 -11.92 22.56
CA GLY A 111 -12.57 -11.49 23.94
C GLY A 111 -13.49 -10.31 24.28
N SER A 112 -12.91 -9.23 24.80
CA SER A 112 -13.62 -7.99 25.11
C SER A 112 -13.63 -6.98 23.96
N THR A 113 -12.88 -7.25 22.88
CA THR A 113 -12.77 -6.36 21.71
C THR A 113 -13.91 -6.58 20.73
N ILE A 114 -14.53 -5.48 20.27
CA ILE A 114 -15.56 -5.44 19.24
C ILE A 114 -14.96 -4.90 17.93
N PHE A 115 -15.20 -5.62 16.83
CA PHE A 115 -14.84 -5.19 15.48
C PHE A 115 -16.09 -4.91 14.65
N ILE A 116 -15.98 -3.94 13.73
CA ILE A 116 -16.98 -3.67 12.68
C ILE A 116 -16.39 -3.88 11.29
N ASN A 117 -17.13 -4.55 10.40
CA ASN A 117 -16.73 -4.74 9.01
C ASN A 117 -16.83 -3.41 8.23
N LEU A 118 -15.72 -2.94 7.63
CA LEU A 118 -15.67 -1.71 6.84
C LEU A 118 -15.93 -1.92 5.33
N GLY A 119 -15.94 -3.17 4.87
CA GLY A 119 -16.07 -3.58 3.47
C GLY A 119 -14.81 -4.27 2.93
N GLU A 120 -14.81 -4.53 1.62
CA GLU A 120 -13.70 -5.17 0.91
C GLU A 120 -12.43 -4.30 0.95
N LYS A 121 -11.28 -4.91 1.24
CA LYS A 121 -9.99 -4.21 1.20
C LYS A 121 -9.53 -3.94 -0.23
N PHE A 122 -8.77 -2.87 -0.44
CA PHE A 122 -7.94 -2.82 -1.65
C PHE A 122 -6.87 -3.91 -1.56
N GLN A 123 -6.58 -4.52 -2.70
CA GLN A 123 -5.61 -5.59 -2.84
C GLN A 123 -4.46 -5.14 -3.77
N PRO A 124 -3.28 -5.77 -3.69
CA PRO A 124 -2.18 -5.44 -4.61
C PRO A 124 -2.59 -5.51 -6.08
N VAL A 125 -3.45 -6.48 -6.45
CA VAL A 125 -4.03 -6.62 -7.80
C VAL A 125 -4.90 -5.44 -8.23
N ASN A 126 -5.25 -4.51 -7.33
CA ASN A 126 -5.94 -3.28 -7.69
C ASN A 126 -4.98 -2.17 -8.14
N VAL A 127 -3.67 -2.39 -8.08
CA VAL A 127 -2.64 -1.42 -8.48
C VAL A 127 -1.89 -1.93 -9.71
N GLN A 128 -1.74 -1.08 -10.71
CA GLN A 128 -0.88 -1.31 -11.87
C GLN A 128 0.19 -0.22 -11.90
N LEU A 129 1.42 -0.61 -12.22
CA LEU A 129 2.58 0.27 -12.29
C LEU A 129 3.21 0.17 -13.68
N SER A 130 3.66 1.29 -14.24
CA SER A 130 4.31 1.35 -15.54
C SER A 130 5.27 2.55 -15.64
N LEU A 131 6.29 2.45 -16.49
CA LEU A 131 7.18 3.57 -16.84
C LEU A 131 6.57 4.52 -17.88
N THR A 132 5.42 4.17 -18.46
CA THR A 132 4.69 5.00 -19.43
C THR A 132 3.18 4.94 -19.19
N GLN A 133 2.47 6.00 -19.56
CA GLN A 133 0.99 6.01 -19.50
C GLN A 133 0.37 4.87 -20.31
N ALA A 134 0.83 4.64 -21.54
CA ALA A 134 0.30 3.57 -22.41
C ALA A 134 0.57 2.16 -21.84
N GLY A 135 1.68 1.97 -21.14
CA GLY A 135 2.01 0.69 -20.50
C GLY A 135 1.04 0.31 -19.38
N LEU A 136 0.25 1.23 -18.81
CA LEU A 136 -0.79 0.88 -17.83
C LEU A 136 -1.90 -0.02 -18.39
N GLU A 137 -2.07 -0.07 -19.72
CA GLU A 137 -3.06 -0.96 -20.35
C GLU A 137 -2.61 -2.42 -20.40
N THR A 138 -1.31 -2.67 -20.39
CA THR A 138 -0.73 -4.01 -20.48
C THR A 138 0.01 -4.44 -19.20
N ALA A 139 0.26 -3.52 -18.28
CA ALA A 139 0.88 -3.80 -17.00
C ALA A 139 0.07 -4.81 -16.18
N GLY A 140 0.76 -5.85 -15.71
CA GLY A 140 0.18 -6.88 -14.84
C GLY A 140 -0.34 -6.26 -13.54
N ALA A 141 -1.61 -6.51 -13.24
CA ALA A 141 -2.24 -5.99 -12.03
C ALA A 141 -1.63 -6.64 -10.77
N GLY A 142 -1.15 -5.83 -9.84
CA GLY A 142 -0.34 -6.25 -8.68
C GLY A 142 1.08 -6.68 -9.02
N GLY A 143 1.50 -6.54 -10.28
CA GLY A 143 2.86 -6.84 -10.72
C GLY A 143 3.88 -5.85 -10.17
N ALA A 144 5.11 -6.35 -9.95
CA ALA A 144 6.25 -5.50 -9.65
C ALA A 144 6.66 -4.69 -10.89
N LEU A 145 7.08 -3.45 -10.68
CA LEU A 145 7.68 -2.61 -11.71
C LEU A 145 9.20 -2.65 -11.58
N GLU A 146 9.82 -3.18 -12.61
CA GLU A 146 11.27 -3.20 -12.82
C GLU A 146 11.81 -1.81 -13.15
N LEU A 147 12.81 -1.35 -12.39
CA LEU A 147 13.49 -0.06 -12.61
C LEU A 147 14.91 -0.22 -13.15
N GLY A 148 15.40 -1.46 -13.28
CA GLY A 148 16.75 -1.78 -13.73
C GLY A 148 17.70 -2.19 -12.59
N THR A 149 18.96 -2.38 -12.92
CA THR A 149 19.98 -2.94 -12.00
C THR A 149 20.68 -1.89 -11.14
N GLN A 150 20.63 -0.62 -11.51
CA GLN A 150 21.23 0.49 -10.80
C GLN A 150 20.52 1.80 -11.18
N LEU A 151 20.29 2.67 -10.19
CA LEU A 151 19.75 4.02 -10.43
C LEU A 151 20.70 5.08 -9.90
N GLN A 152 20.93 6.12 -10.69
CA GLN A 152 21.69 7.31 -10.28
C GLN A 152 20.75 8.35 -9.70
N GLY A 153 21.11 8.95 -8.56
CA GLY A 153 20.44 10.13 -8.03
C GLY A 153 20.63 11.36 -8.92
N GLY A 154 19.93 12.45 -8.61
CA GLY A 154 19.81 13.63 -9.47
C GLY A 154 18.93 13.42 -10.70
N ARG A 155 18.31 12.25 -10.86
CA ARG A 155 17.39 11.91 -11.95
C ARG A 155 16.09 11.34 -11.41
N ALA A 156 14.98 11.95 -11.80
CA ALA A 156 13.64 11.44 -11.53
C ALA A 156 13.22 10.42 -12.58
N ILE A 157 12.59 9.33 -12.14
CA ILE A 157 11.99 8.31 -12.99
C ILE A 157 10.48 8.45 -12.90
N PRO A 158 9.76 8.74 -14.00
CA PRO A 158 8.31 8.81 -13.97
C PRO A 158 7.72 7.41 -13.75
N ILE A 159 6.86 7.30 -12.73
CA ILE A 159 6.10 6.11 -12.40
C ILE A 159 4.63 6.43 -12.61
N PHE A 160 4.04 5.79 -13.61
CA PHE A 160 2.61 5.84 -13.87
C PHE A 160 1.91 4.78 -13.03
N ILE A 161 0.87 5.19 -12.32
CA ILE A 161 0.17 4.37 -11.34
C ILE A 161 -1.31 4.41 -11.69
N ARG A 162 -1.91 3.23 -11.84
CA ARG A 162 -3.36 3.06 -11.93
C ARG A 162 -3.85 2.33 -10.70
N VAL A 163 -4.79 2.92 -9.99
CA VAL A 163 -5.53 2.25 -8.91
C VAL A 163 -6.96 2.02 -9.37
N THR A 164 -7.38 0.76 -9.38
CA THR A 164 -8.73 0.35 -9.75
C THR A 164 -9.54 0.04 -8.49
N ASN A 165 -10.61 0.78 -8.25
CA ASN A 165 -11.62 0.40 -7.28
C ASN A 165 -12.65 -0.53 -7.93
N PRO A 166 -12.70 -1.83 -7.56
CA PRO A 166 -13.68 -2.75 -8.13
C PRO A 166 -15.07 -2.64 -7.50
N SER A 167 -15.21 -1.91 -6.38
CA SER A 167 -16.41 -1.96 -5.53
C SER A 167 -17.16 -0.62 -5.51
N ASN A 168 -18.48 -0.68 -5.60
CA ASN A 168 -19.37 0.47 -5.39
C ASN A 168 -19.70 0.71 -3.90
N SER A 169 -19.19 -0.15 -3.01
CA SER A 169 -19.47 -0.08 -1.59
C SER A 169 -18.74 1.09 -0.92
N VAL A 170 -19.43 1.81 -0.03
CA VAL A 170 -18.85 2.89 0.77
C VAL A 170 -17.88 2.31 1.79
N ARG A 171 -16.57 2.46 1.60
CA ARG A 171 -15.55 1.92 2.51
C ARG A 171 -14.36 2.85 2.58
N SER A 172 -13.64 2.82 3.70
CA SER A 172 -12.47 3.66 3.89
C SER A 172 -11.46 2.94 4.79
N ASP A 173 -10.20 3.01 4.38
CA ASP A 173 -9.03 2.57 5.13
C ASP A 173 -8.18 3.78 5.59
N ARG A 174 -8.77 4.99 5.62
CA ARG A 174 -8.02 6.24 5.83
C ARG A 174 -7.26 6.28 7.15
N SER A 175 -7.74 5.61 8.20
CA SER A 175 -7.04 5.54 9.49
C SER A 175 -5.88 4.55 9.51
N ASP A 176 -5.88 3.56 8.62
CA ASP A 176 -4.84 2.54 8.51
C ASP A 176 -4.77 2.02 7.06
N PRO A 177 -3.97 2.67 6.19
CA PRO A 177 -3.92 2.39 4.76
C PRO A 177 -3.60 0.92 4.46
N CYS A 178 -4.44 0.25 3.66
CA CYS A 178 -4.34 -1.19 3.45
C CYS A 178 -3.37 -1.61 2.33
N ILE A 179 -2.90 -0.66 1.52
CA ILE A 179 -1.98 -0.88 0.38
C ILE A 179 -0.81 0.09 0.42
N SER A 180 0.35 -0.37 -0.05
CA SER A 180 1.50 0.47 -0.37
C SER A 180 2.22 -0.01 -1.62
N ILE A 181 3.06 0.87 -2.15
CA ILE A 181 4.12 0.51 -3.09
C ILE A 181 5.41 0.47 -2.29
N MET A 182 6.08 -0.68 -2.28
CA MET A 182 7.32 -0.90 -1.52
C MET A 182 8.49 -1.06 -2.47
N LEU A 183 9.66 -0.60 -2.05
CA LEU A 183 10.92 -0.94 -2.70
C LEU A 183 11.37 -2.32 -2.21
N ASN A 184 11.91 -3.16 -3.10
CA ASN A 184 12.58 -4.37 -2.68
C ASN A 184 13.87 -4.07 -1.89
N ALA A 185 14.53 -5.12 -1.38
CA ALA A 185 15.74 -4.94 -0.59
C ALA A 185 16.83 -4.29 -1.45
N THR A 186 17.22 -3.07 -1.07
CA THR A 186 18.16 -2.22 -1.82
C THR A 186 19.22 -1.64 -0.89
N ILE A 187 20.32 -1.18 -1.48
CA ILE A 187 21.39 -0.45 -0.81
C ILE A 187 21.58 0.87 -1.55
N THR A 188 21.67 1.97 -0.78
CA THR A 188 22.09 3.26 -1.29
C THR A 188 23.57 3.47 -0.95
N GLU A 189 24.36 3.76 -1.97
CA GLU A 189 25.77 4.14 -1.84
C GLU A 189 25.90 5.64 -2.13
N THR A 190 26.78 6.32 -1.39
CA THR A 190 27.10 7.74 -1.63
C THR A 190 28.57 7.83 -2.01
N THR A 191 28.86 8.31 -3.22
CA THR A 191 30.23 8.68 -3.59
C THR A 191 30.58 10.02 -2.95
N ALA A 192 31.76 10.07 -2.33
CA ALA A 192 32.34 11.28 -1.75
C ALA A 192 32.80 12.26 -2.85
#